data_AF-A0A4R7HWY5-F1
#
_entry.id   AF-A0A4R7HWY5-F1
#
_cell.length_a   1.000
_cell.length_b   1.000
_cell.length_c   1.000
_cell.angle_alpha   90.00
_cell.angle_beta   90.00
_cell.angle_gamma   90.00
#
_symmetry.space_group_name_H-M   'P 1'
#
loop_
_entity.id
_entity.type
_entity.pdbx_description
1 polymer ?
#
loop_
_entity_poly.entity_id
_entity_poly.type
_entity_poly.pdbx_seq_one_letter_code
_entity_poly.pdbx_strand_id
1 'polypeptide(L)' 'MVRVPVPGRTPPYAVAYVDLDDGPRLLAHVRQPTDAVDRVAPGTPVEVVGTTDAGDPLVEIVTS' A
#
# COMPACT_ATOMS: atom_id res chain seq x y z
N MET A 1 -1.04 -17.21 14.60
CA MET A 1 -1.27 -16.58 13.27
C MET A 1 -2.75 -16.67 12.98
N VAL A 2 -3.46 -15.54 12.91
CA VAL A 2 -4.88 -15.55 12.53
C VAL A 2 -4.95 -15.32 11.02
N ARG A 3 -5.57 -16.26 10.28
CA ARG A 3 -5.85 -16.12 8.85
C ARG A 3 -7.33 -15.76 8.70
N VAL A 4 -7.63 -14.47 8.73
CA VAL A 4 -8.98 -13.99 8.45
C VAL A 4 -9.06 -13.68 6.95
N PRO A 5 -9.90 -14.38 6.16
CA PRO A 5 -10.15 -14.00 4.79
C PRO A 5 -10.85 -12.65 4.79
N VAL A 6 -10.29 -11.68 4.07
CA VAL A 6 -10.93 -10.40 3.82
C VAL A 6 -11.64 -10.53 2.47
N PRO A 7 -12.99 -10.49 2.42
CA PRO A 7 -13.73 -10.62 1.17
C PRO A 7 -13.23 -9.61 0.13
N GLY A 8 -13.01 -10.09 -1.10
CA GLY A 8 -12.50 -9.25 -2.20
C GLY A 8 -11.00 -8.97 -2.16
N ARG A 9 -10.22 -9.56 -1.23
CA ARG A 9 -8.76 -9.43 -1.20
C ARG A 9 -8.07 -10.78 -1.26
N THR A 10 -7.11 -10.90 -2.17
CA THR A 10 -6.23 -12.07 -2.30
C THR A 10 -4.84 -11.72 -1.75
N PRO A 11 -4.41 -12.31 -0.62
CA PRO A 11 -3.05 -12.15 -0.14
C PRO A 11 -2.02 -12.77 -1.10
N PRO A 12 -0.75 -12.31 -1.07
CA PRO A 12 -0.24 -11.29 -0.16
C PRO A 12 -0.43 -9.87 -0.72
N TYR A 13 -0.68 -8.89 0.15
CA TYR A 13 -0.72 -7.48 -0.21
C TYR A 13 -0.05 -6.63 0.88
N ALA A 14 0.55 -5.52 0.47
CA ALA A 14 1.17 -4.56 1.37
C ALA A 14 0.22 -3.41 1.70
N VAL A 15 0.18 -3.02 2.96
CA VAL A 15 -0.48 -1.81 3.44
C VAL A 15 0.49 -1.00 4.29
N ALA A 16 0.47 0.31 4.14
CA ALA A 16 1.37 1.22 4.85
C ALA A 16 0.61 2.44 5.37
N TYR A 17 1.05 2.95 6.50
CA TYR A 17 0.76 4.33 6.89
C TYR A 17 1.70 5.25 6.13
N VAL A 18 1.14 6.15 5.34
CA VAL A 18 1.85 7.14 4.53
C VAL A 18 1.63 8.50 5.15
N ASP A 19 2.71 9.18 5.50
CA ASP A 19 2.69 10.59 5.84
C ASP A 19 2.70 11.38 4.53
N LEU A 20 1.61 12.11 4.23
CA LEU A 20 1.55 12.96 3.05
C LEU A 20 2.31 14.26 3.33
N ASP A 21 2.92 14.84 2.29
CA ASP A 21 3.70 16.08 2.41
C ASP A 21 2.86 17.25 2.96
N ASP A 22 1.55 17.26 2.65
CA ASP A 22 0.60 18.27 3.13
C ASP A 22 0.10 18.00 4.58
N GLY A 23 0.65 16.99 5.25
CA GLY A 23 0.50 16.75 6.70
C GLY A 23 -0.38 15.57 7.14
N PRO A 24 -1.49 15.18 6.49
CA PRO A 24 -2.30 14.07 7.01
C PRO A 24 -1.62 12.72 6.79
N ARG A 25 -1.86 11.80 7.71
CA ARG A 25 -1.46 10.39 7.59
C ARG A 25 -2.60 9.57 6.98
N LEU A 26 -2.29 8.79 5.96
CA LEU A 26 -3.20 7.96 5.19
C LEU A 26 -2.84 6.47 5.38
N LEU A 27 -3.83 5.60 5.53
CA LEU A 27 -3.63 4.15 5.35
C LEU A 27 -3.86 3.81 3.88
N ALA A 28 -2.86 3.25 3.21
CA ALA A 28 -2.91 2.96 1.79
C ALA A 28 -2.35 1.57 1.44
N HIS A 29 -2.82 1.02 0.34
CA HIS A 29 -2.19 -0.13 -0.31
C HIS A 29 -0.93 0.33 -1.03
N VAL A 30 0.14 -0.47 -0.95
CA VAL A 30 1.34 -0.26 -1.75
C VAL A 30 1.25 -1.16 -2.97
N ARG A 31 1.32 -0.57 -4.18
CA ARG A 31 1.39 -1.34 -5.41
C ARG A 31 2.68 -2.16 -5.40
N GLN A 32 2.54 -3.45 -5.64
CA GLN A 32 3.66 -4.38 -5.71
C GLN A 32 3.75 -4.90 -7.15
N PRO A 33 4.96 -4.95 -7.74
CA PRO A 33 5.15 -5.42 -9.11
C PRO A 33 5.02 -6.95 -9.23
N THR A 34 4.98 -7.69 -8.11
CA THR A 34 4.90 -9.16 -8.10
C THR A 34 3.92 -9.66 -7.05
N ASP A 35 3.58 -10.95 -7.13
CA ASP A 35 2.79 -11.65 -6.13
C ASP A 35 3.54 -11.89 -4.80
N ALA A 36 4.79 -11.40 -4.68
CA ALA A 36 5.51 -11.33 -3.42
C ALA A 36 5.38 -9.93 -2.83
N VAL A 37 5.12 -9.84 -1.52
CA VAL A 37 5.17 -8.57 -0.79
C VAL A 37 6.61 -8.28 -0.41
N ASP A 38 7.24 -7.36 -1.13
CA ASP A 38 8.53 -6.82 -0.75
C ASP A 38 8.34 -5.88 0.45
N ARG A 39 9.22 -6.04 1.44
CA ARG A 39 9.20 -5.14 2.60
C ARG A 39 9.72 -3.77 2.19
N VAL A 40 8.82 -2.80 2.16
CA VAL A 40 9.19 -1.39 2.00
C VAL A 40 9.70 -0.86 3.34
N ALA A 41 10.88 -0.27 3.35
CA ALA A 41 11.44 0.35 4.56
C ALA A 41 10.66 1.61 4.92
N PRO A 42 10.38 1.89 6.21
CA PRO A 42 9.80 3.16 6.63
C PRO A 42 10.63 4.35 6.13
N GLY A 43 9.96 5.41 5.69
CA GLY A 43 10.61 6.58 5.09
C GLY A 43 10.93 6.45 3.60
N THR A 44 10.62 5.31 2.97
CA THR A 44 10.68 5.18 1.50
C THR A 44 9.66 6.15 0.87
N PRO A 45 10.07 7.03 -0.07
CA PRO A 45 9.15 7.92 -0.75
C PRO A 45 8.14 7.17 -1.63
N VAL A 46 6.91 7.66 -1.65
CA VAL A 46 5.82 7.11 -2.44
C VAL A 46 4.98 8.22 -3.05
N GLU A 47 4.24 7.91 -4.12
CA GLU A 47 3.23 8.79 -4.69
C GLU A 47 1.84 8.15 -4.61
N VAL A 48 0.81 8.96 -4.36
CA VAL A 48 -0.58 8.54 -4.47
C VAL A 48 -0.95 8.47 -5.95
N VAL A 49 -1.28 7.27 -6.42
CA VAL A 49 -1.56 7.01 -7.85
C VAL A 49 -3.03 6.73 -8.13
N GLY A 50 -3.89 6.75 -7.10
CA GLY A 50 -5.33 6.58 -7.22
C GLY A 50 -5.88 5.65 -6.14
N THR A 51 -6.78 4.75 -6.55
CA THR A 51 -7.43 3.79 -5.66
C THR A 51 -7.36 2.36 -6.20
N THR A 52 -7.49 1.38 -5.31
CA THR A 52 -7.77 -0.02 -5.68
C THR A 52 -9.17 -0.16 -6.29
N ASP A 53 -9.48 -1.32 -6.87
CA ASP A 53 -10.85 -1.63 -7.35
C ASP A 53 -11.90 -1.60 -6.22
N ALA A 54 -11.46 -1.81 -4.97
CA ALA A 54 -12.30 -1.69 -3.79
C ALA A 54 -12.46 -0.24 -3.29
N GLY A 55 -11.79 0.72 -3.92
CA GLY A 55 -11.84 2.14 -3.58
C GLY A 55 -10.86 2.58 -2.49
N ASP A 56 -9.94 1.70 -2.04
CA ASP A 56 -8.93 2.06 -1.05
C ASP A 56 -7.83 2.89 -1.69
N PRO A 57 -7.20 3.85 -0.99
CA PRO A 57 -6.06 4.59 -1.53
C PRO A 57 -4.90 3.67 -1.95
N LEU A 58 -4.27 3.98 -3.07
CA LEU A 58 -3.17 3.23 -3.66
C LEU A 58 -1.95 4.13 -3.85
N VAL A 59 -0.78 3.64 -3.42
CA VAL A 59 0.51 4.32 -3.60
C VAL A 59 1.51 3.47 -4.38
N GLU A 60 2.43 4.12 -5.07
CA GLU A 60 3.59 3.51 -5.72
C GLU A 60 4.89 4.03 -5.13
N ILE A 61 5.93 3.18 -5.11
CA ILE A 61 7.27 3.61 -4.70
C ILE A 61 7.87 4.48 -5.80
N VAL A 62 8.37 5.66 -5.41
CA VAL A 62 9.11 6.52 -6.34
C VAL A 62 10.47 5.89 -6.58
N THR A 63 10.75 5.51 -7.83
CA THR A 63 12.06 4.96 -8.19
C THR A 63 12.91 6.13 -8.71
N SER A 64 14.01 6.43 -8.01
CA SER A 64 15.00 7.42 -8.46
C SER A 64 15.80 6.94 -9.66
#